data_AF-A0A6J0CQK7-F1
#
_entry.id   AF-A0A6J0CQK7-F1
#
_cell.length_a   1.000
_cell.length_b   1.000
_cell.length_c   1.000
_cell.angle_alpha   90.00
_cell.angle_beta   90.00
_cell.angle_gamma   90.00
#
_symmetry.space_group_name_H-M   'P 1'
#
loop_
_entity.id
_entity.type
_entity.pdbx_description
1 polymer ?
#
loop_
_entity_poly.entity_id
_entity_poly.type
_entity_poly.pdbx_seq_one_letter_code
_entity_poly.pdbx_strand_id
1 'polypeptide(L)'
;MYSLNPFPERCINALNRTVAFHLHVSRVYIEMAYRFTVGKTMPPFAQFFEKQADNKREVADQLLRQLWKRKIPVNRICPPIHKCLEVSHHLIPRHLRLWKLLDCASLLIICKEECNTVLRKEINSSVPLQQKPNMNEITTPIQAITLAQELEKTLTQNLKELKNLATRHRETDLEKLVKPFLNTQSTNEQYLKNQHTSLEGAKPKEQKKPRLEKPSTSSGAGI
;
A
#
# COMPACT_ATOMS: atom_id res chain seq x y z
N MET A 1 9.59 0.27 -30.56
CA MET A 1 8.26 0.15 -31.16
C MET A 1 7.29 -0.30 -30.08
N TYR A 2 6.10 0.30 -30.01
CA TYR A 2 5.01 -0.13 -29.13
C TYR A 2 4.19 -1.19 -29.85
N SER A 3 3.85 -2.30 -29.17
CA SER A 3 2.95 -3.31 -29.71
C SER A 3 1.50 -2.90 -29.43
N LEU A 4 0.60 -3.11 -30.39
CA LEU A 4 -0.84 -2.93 -30.20
C LEU A 4 -1.55 -4.23 -29.80
N ASN A 5 -0.82 -5.35 -29.77
CA ASN A 5 -1.37 -6.64 -29.40
C ASN A 5 -1.63 -6.70 -27.90
N PRO A 6 -2.68 -7.41 -27.47
CA PRO A 6 -2.90 -7.73 -26.06
C PRO A 6 -1.65 -8.32 -25.41
N PHE A 7 -1.41 -7.96 -24.15
CA PHE A 7 -0.36 -8.62 -23.36
C PHE A 7 -0.66 -10.12 -23.22
N PRO A 8 0.38 -10.97 -23.07
CA PRO A 8 0.20 -12.35 -22.65
C PRO A 8 -0.59 -12.41 -21.35
N GLU A 9 -1.43 -13.44 -21.22
CA GLU A 9 -2.33 -13.60 -20.06
C GLU A 9 -1.60 -13.50 -18.71
N ARG A 10 -0.41 -14.11 -18.59
CA ARG A 10 0.41 -14.01 -17.38
C ARG A 10 0.82 -12.57 -17.04
N CYS A 11 1.11 -11.75 -18.05
CA CYS A 11 1.41 -10.34 -17.86
C CYS A 11 0.16 -9.56 -17.45
N ILE A 12 -1.00 -9.84 -18.06
CA ILE A 12 -2.29 -9.22 -17.67
C ILE A 12 -2.60 -9.51 -16.20
N ASN A 13 -2.51 -10.78 -15.78
CA ASN A 13 -2.82 -11.19 -14.42
C ASN A 13 -1.87 -10.55 -13.40
N ALA A 14 -0.56 -10.54 -13.69
CA ALA A 14 0.43 -9.88 -12.84
C ALA A 14 0.20 -8.37 -12.75
N LEU A 15 -0.18 -7.72 -13.85
CA LEU A 15 -0.47 -6.30 -13.88
C LEU A 15 -1.74 -5.97 -13.07
N ASN A 16 -2.83 -6.72 -13.26
CA ASN A 16 -4.07 -6.59 -12.49
C ASN A 16 -3.79 -6.75 -10.98
N ARG A 17 -3.02 -7.77 -10.60
CA ARG A 17 -2.61 -8.00 -9.20
C ARG A 17 -1.80 -6.82 -8.65
N THR A 18 -0.89 -6.28 -9.45
CA THR A 18 -0.04 -5.15 -9.07
C THR A 18 -0.86 -3.87 -8.88
N VAL A 19 -1.78 -3.58 -9.81
CA VAL A 19 -2.73 -2.45 -9.72
C VAL A 19 -3.59 -2.57 -8.47
N ALA A 20 -4.22 -3.73 -8.27
CA ALA A 20 -5.07 -3.98 -7.11
C ALA A 20 -4.29 -3.77 -5.80
N PHE A 21 -3.03 -4.21 -5.76
CA PHE A 21 -2.23 -4.03 -4.56
C PHE A 21 -1.83 -2.58 -4.32
N HIS A 22 -1.45 -1.82 -5.35
CA HIS A 22 -1.17 -0.39 -5.21
C HIS A 22 -2.36 0.38 -4.63
N LEU A 23 -3.58 0.07 -5.09
CA LEU A 23 -4.80 0.69 -4.58
C LEU A 23 -5.08 0.30 -3.12
N HIS A 24 -4.86 -0.97 -2.77
CA HIS A 24 -4.94 -1.42 -1.38
C HIS A 24 -3.95 -0.66 -0.48
N VAL A 25 -2.67 -0.60 -0.87
CA VAL A 25 -1.63 0.12 -0.11
C VAL A 25 -1.96 1.59 0.01
N SER A 26 -2.44 2.23 -1.06
CA SER A 26 -2.92 3.62 -1.03
C SER A 26 -3.97 3.83 0.07
N ARG A 27 -4.96 2.93 0.13
CA ARG A 27 -6.03 3.00 1.12
C ARG A 27 -5.51 2.80 2.54
N VAL A 28 -4.61 1.85 2.75
CA VAL A 28 -4.02 1.63 4.07
C VAL A 28 -3.20 2.83 4.51
N TYR A 29 -2.41 3.41 3.61
CA TYR A 29 -1.56 4.58 3.89
C TYR A 29 -2.36 5.82 4.25
N ILE A 30 -3.44 6.12 3.53
CA ILE A 30 -4.27 7.27 3.88
C ILE A 30 -4.95 7.07 5.26
N GLU A 31 -5.36 5.85 5.58
CA GLU A 31 -5.97 5.52 6.88
C GLU A 31 -4.94 5.61 8.01
N MET A 32 -3.71 5.14 7.78
CA MET A 32 -2.59 5.33 8.71
C MET A 32 -2.29 6.81 8.94
N ALA A 33 -2.23 7.61 7.87
CA ALA A 33 -1.93 9.05 7.97
C ALA A 33 -2.93 9.78 8.87
N TYR A 34 -4.23 9.58 8.65
CA TYR A 34 -5.26 10.23 9.44
C TYR A 34 -5.35 9.72 10.87
N ARG A 35 -4.99 8.45 11.10
CA ARG A 35 -5.00 7.89 12.46
C ARG A 35 -4.00 8.56 13.41
N PHE A 36 -2.90 9.10 12.88
CA PHE A 36 -1.92 9.86 13.66
C PHE A 36 -2.13 11.38 13.60
N THR A 37 -3.20 11.84 12.96
CA THR A 37 -3.52 13.27 12.90
C THR A 37 -4.23 13.70 14.18
N VAL A 38 -3.68 14.70 14.86
CA VAL A 38 -4.27 15.29 16.07
C VAL A 38 -4.81 16.68 15.72
N GLY A 39 -6.12 16.84 15.72
CA GLY A 39 -6.77 18.07 15.27
C GLY A 39 -6.49 18.35 13.79
N LYS A 40 -5.75 19.43 13.50
CA LYS A 40 -5.31 19.80 12.14
C LYS A 40 -3.81 19.53 11.89
N THR A 41 -3.13 18.89 12.82
CA THR A 41 -1.68 18.71 12.75
C THR A 41 -1.35 17.24 12.50
N MET A 42 -0.67 16.97 11.37
CA MET A 42 -0.20 15.64 11.00
C MET A 42 1.32 15.56 11.23
N PRO A 43 1.82 14.57 12.00
CA PRO A 43 3.25 14.44 12.26
C PRO A 43 4.02 14.09 10.97
N PRO A 44 5.32 14.43 10.87
CA PRO A 44 6.08 14.25 9.63
C PRO A 44 6.06 12.82 9.04
N PHE A 45 6.14 11.79 9.89
CA PHE A 45 6.07 10.40 9.41
C PHE A 45 4.68 10.03 8.86
N ALA A 46 3.60 10.66 9.34
CA ALA A 46 2.26 10.45 8.84
C ALA A 46 2.02 11.20 7.52
N GLN A 47 2.64 12.37 7.35
CA GLN A 47 2.65 13.08 6.06
C GLN A 47 3.33 12.26 4.96
N PHE A 48 4.35 11.47 5.31
CA PHE A 48 4.93 10.49 4.38
C PHE A 48 3.87 9.50 3.90
N PHE A 49 3.04 8.93 4.78
CA PHE A 49 1.98 8.01 4.38
C PHE A 49 0.93 8.68 3.49
N GLU A 50 0.50 9.90 3.81
CA GLU A 50 -0.43 10.66 2.97
C GLU A 50 0.12 10.85 1.56
N LYS A 51 1.37 11.33 1.44
CA LYS A 51 2.04 11.51 0.15
C LYS A 51 2.20 10.19 -0.61
N GLN A 52 2.59 9.12 0.07
CA GLN A 52 2.75 7.82 -0.57
C GLN A 52 1.41 7.23 -1.02
N ALA A 53 0.31 7.52 -0.32
CA ALA A 53 -1.01 7.08 -0.72
C ALA A 53 -1.39 7.60 -2.11
N ASP A 54 -1.09 8.87 -2.39
CA ASP A 54 -1.31 9.48 -3.70
C ASP A 54 -0.34 8.92 -4.75
N ASN A 55 0.94 8.76 -4.41
CA ASN A 55 1.90 8.11 -5.31
C ASN A 55 1.45 6.70 -5.73
N LYS A 56 0.90 5.89 -4.80
CA LYS A 56 0.42 4.54 -5.13
C LYS A 56 -0.79 4.58 -6.08
N ARG A 57 -1.67 5.57 -5.95
CA ARG A 57 -2.78 5.77 -6.92
C ARG A 57 -2.26 6.13 -8.29
N GLU A 58 -1.30 7.05 -8.36
CA GLU A 58 -0.73 7.47 -9.63
C GLU A 58 -0.04 6.30 -10.35
N VAL A 59 0.69 5.46 -9.62
CA VAL A 59 1.28 4.24 -10.20
C VAL A 59 0.21 3.27 -10.69
N ALA A 60 -0.86 3.05 -9.91
CA ALA A 60 -1.99 2.21 -10.32
C ALA A 60 -2.63 2.73 -11.62
N ASP A 61 -2.85 4.04 -11.73
CA ASP A 61 -3.42 4.68 -12.92
C ASP A 61 -2.49 4.54 -14.14
N GLN A 62 -1.18 4.72 -13.97
CA GLN A 62 -0.22 4.53 -15.05
C GLN A 62 -0.19 3.09 -15.56
N LEU A 63 -0.31 2.11 -14.67
CA LEU A 63 -0.40 0.68 -15.03
C LEU A 63 -1.73 0.36 -15.72
N LEU A 64 -2.86 0.85 -15.21
CA LEU A 64 -4.19 0.69 -15.82
C LEU A 64 -4.24 1.26 -17.24
N ARG A 65 -3.65 2.45 -17.44
CA ARG A 65 -3.54 3.07 -18.78
C ARG A 65 -2.80 2.18 -19.77
N GLN A 66 -1.90 1.30 -19.34
CA GLN A 66 -1.30 0.33 -20.25
C GLN A 66 -2.25 -0.78 -20.70
N LEU A 67 -3.12 -1.27 -19.81
CA LEU A 67 -4.15 -2.25 -20.20
C LEU A 67 -5.07 -1.66 -21.27
N TRP A 68 -5.49 -0.41 -21.06
CA TRP A 68 -6.36 0.29 -22.01
C TRP A 68 -5.66 0.53 -23.36
N LYS A 69 -4.37 0.92 -23.34
CA LYS A 69 -3.58 1.12 -24.58
C LYS A 69 -3.46 -0.14 -25.42
N ARG A 70 -3.36 -1.33 -24.82
CA ARG A 70 -3.30 -2.63 -25.53
C ARG A 70 -4.68 -3.17 -25.92
N LYS A 71 -5.75 -2.34 -25.84
CA LYS A 71 -7.14 -2.71 -26.16
C LYS A 71 -7.60 -3.99 -25.44
N ILE A 72 -7.12 -4.19 -24.21
CA ILE A 72 -7.56 -5.33 -23.40
C ILE A 72 -9.07 -5.17 -23.14
N PRO A 73 -9.89 -6.19 -23.41
CA PRO A 73 -11.33 -6.10 -23.18
C PRO A 73 -11.61 -5.84 -21.70
N VAL A 74 -12.62 -5.00 -21.44
CA VAL A 74 -12.93 -4.47 -20.09
C VAL A 74 -13.15 -5.58 -19.07
N ASN A 75 -13.70 -6.73 -19.47
CA ASN A 75 -13.90 -7.89 -18.62
C ASN A 75 -12.60 -8.56 -18.11
N ARG A 76 -11.44 -8.28 -18.73
CA ARG A 76 -10.12 -8.78 -18.31
C ARG A 76 -9.34 -7.76 -17.50
N ILE A 77 -9.86 -6.55 -17.35
CA ILE A 77 -9.31 -5.51 -16.48
C ILE A 77 -10.03 -5.66 -15.16
N CYS A 78 -9.33 -5.94 -14.08
CA CYS A 78 -9.96 -5.87 -12.76
C CYS A 78 -10.29 -4.41 -12.50
N PRO A 79 -11.58 -4.00 -12.51
CA PRO A 79 -11.91 -2.62 -12.18
C PRO A 79 -11.48 -2.40 -10.73
N PRO A 80 -11.03 -1.20 -10.36
CA PRO A 80 -10.73 -0.89 -8.98
C PRO A 80 -11.97 -1.14 -8.12
N ILE A 81 -12.02 -2.27 -7.40
CA ILE A 81 -13.09 -2.55 -6.43
C ILE A 81 -12.83 -1.72 -5.19
N HIS A 82 -13.06 -0.42 -5.30
CA HIS A 82 -13.30 0.42 -4.17
C HIS A 82 -14.55 1.22 -4.48
N LYS A 83 -15.60 1.01 -3.64
CA LYS A 83 -16.64 2.03 -3.44
C LYS A 83 -15.92 3.37 -3.46
N CYS A 84 -16.33 4.29 -4.34
CA CYS A 84 -16.04 5.71 -4.17
C CYS A 84 -16.35 5.99 -2.70
N LEU A 85 -15.32 6.16 -1.87
CA LEU A 85 -15.52 6.30 -0.45
C LEU A 85 -16.39 7.54 -0.27
N GLU A 86 -17.57 7.34 0.29
CA GLU A 86 -18.26 8.34 1.11
C GLU A 86 -17.33 8.66 2.29
N VAL A 87 -16.23 9.36 2.01
CA VAL A 87 -15.48 10.05 3.05
C VAL A 87 -16.30 11.30 3.33
N SER A 88 -16.86 11.39 4.53
CA SER A 88 -17.59 12.56 5.02
C SER A 88 -16.91 13.84 4.53
N HIS A 89 -17.69 14.72 3.89
CA HIS A 89 -17.24 15.91 3.15
C HIS A 89 -16.29 16.86 3.91
N HIS A 90 -16.10 16.67 5.21
CA HIS A 90 -15.24 17.49 6.08
C HIS A 90 -13.78 17.05 6.20
N LEU A 91 -13.38 15.88 5.67
CA LEU A 91 -12.00 15.36 5.82
C LEU A 91 -11.22 15.26 4.50
N ILE A 92 -11.67 15.91 3.42
CA ILE A 92 -11.01 15.85 2.10
C ILE A 92 -10.11 17.08 1.90
N PRO A 93 -8.78 16.92 1.77
CA PRO A 93 -7.85 18.00 1.42
C PRO A 93 -8.19 18.65 0.07
N ARG A 94 -7.84 19.93 -0.10
CA ARG A 94 -8.18 20.72 -1.29
C ARG A 94 -7.61 20.14 -2.60
N HIS A 95 -6.50 19.39 -2.58
CA HIS A 95 -5.91 18.80 -3.79
C HIS A 95 -6.71 17.59 -4.33
N LEU A 96 -7.51 16.92 -3.50
CA LEU A 96 -8.45 15.87 -3.96
C LEU A 96 -9.77 16.43 -4.52
N ARG A 97 -10.04 17.75 -4.43
CA ARG A 97 -11.28 18.35 -4.97
C ARG A 97 -11.25 18.51 -6.48
N LEU A 98 -10.09 18.71 -7.08
CA LEU A 98 -9.95 18.90 -8.53
C LEU A 98 -10.11 17.58 -9.32
N TRP A 99 -9.86 16.43 -8.70
CA TRP A 99 -10.03 15.12 -9.33
C TRP A 99 -11.46 14.57 -9.27
N LYS A 100 -12.35 15.12 -8.42
CA LYS A 100 -13.77 14.73 -8.40
C LYS A 100 -14.56 15.17 -9.63
N LEU A 101 -14.09 16.20 -10.35
CA LEU A 101 -14.88 16.84 -11.42
C LEU A 101 -14.56 16.37 -12.84
N LEU A 102 -13.41 15.73 -13.08
CA LEU A 102 -12.95 15.43 -14.45
C LEU A 102 -13.03 13.96 -14.88
N ASP A 103 -13.19 12.98 -13.98
CA ASP A 103 -13.28 11.56 -14.36
C ASP A 103 -14.54 10.83 -13.87
N CYS A 104 -15.45 11.50 -13.16
CA CYS A 104 -16.64 10.81 -12.59
C CYS A 104 -17.85 10.76 -13.54
N ALA A 105 -18.04 11.67 -14.49
CA ALA A 105 -19.28 11.70 -15.26
C ALA A 105 -19.43 10.54 -16.27
N SER A 106 -18.32 10.04 -16.83
CA SER A 106 -18.36 9.01 -17.87
C SER A 106 -18.07 7.59 -17.36
N LEU A 107 -17.43 7.44 -16.20
CA LEU A 107 -17.03 6.13 -15.63
C LEU A 107 -18.02 5.57 -14.60
N LEU A 108 -18.96 6.38 -14.07
CA LEU A 108 -19.86 5.96 -12.98
C LEU A 108 -21.11 5.17 -13.42
N ILE A 109 -21.54 5.29 -14.68
CA ILE A 109 -22.80 4.69 -15.14
C ILE A 109 -22.65 3.21 -15.51
N ILE A 110 -21.47 2.76 -15.92
CA ILE A 110 -21.25 1.37 -16.35
C ILE A 110 -20.85 0.44 -15.19
N CYS A 111 -20.30 0.98 -14.09
CA CYS A 111 -19.64 0.17 -13.06
C CYS A 111 -20.50 -0.24 -11.84
N LYS A 112 -21.73 0.27 -11.67
CA LYS A 112 -22.37 0.24 -10.35
C LYS A 112 -23.16 -1.05 -10.02
N GLU A 113 -23.86 -1.65 -10.98
CA GLU A 113 -24.83 -2.73 -10.68
C GLU A 113 -24.50 -4.10 -11.27
N GLU A 114 -24.09 -4.22 -12.54
CA GLU A 114 -23.77 -5.53 -13.13
C GLU A 114 -22.40 -6.08 -12.70
N CYS A 115 -21.48 -5.21 -12.29
CA CYS A 115 -20.12 -5.57 -11.87
C CYS A 115 -20.07 -6.29 -10.51
N ASN A 116 -21.07 -6.12 -9.63
CA ASN A 116 -20.94 -6.52 -8.22
C ASN A 116 -21.16 -8.02 -7.96
N THR A 117 -21.94 -8.71 -8.79
CA THR A 117 -22.34 -10.11 -8.59
C THR A 117 -21.55 -11.10 -9.44
N VAL A 118 -21.24 -10.76 -10.69
CA VAL A 118 -20.49 -11.64 -11.61
C VAL A 118 -19.00 -11.68 -11.25
N LEU A 119 -18.38 -10.53 -10.95
CA LEU A 119 -16.95 -10.47 -10.61
C LEU A 119 -16.60 -11.05 -9.24
N ARG A 120 -17.52 -11.13 -8.28
CA ARG A 120 -17.24 -11.82 -7.01
C ARG A 120 -16.94 -13.30 -7.21
N LYS A 121 -17.58 -13.98 -8.16
CA LYS A 121 -17.30 -15.40 -8.41
C LYS A 121 -16.03 -15.64 -9.23
N GLU A 122 -15.71 -14.79 -10.20
CA GLU A 122 -14.51 -14.96 -11.04
C GLU A 122 -13.23 -14.38 -10.41
N ILE A 123 -13.27 -13.22 -9.73
CA ILE A 123 -12.09 -12.64 -9.05
C ILE A 123 -11.64 -13.50 -7.87
N ASN A 124 -12.57 -14.15 -7.16
CA ASN A 124 -12.25 -15.09 -6.08
C ASN A 124 -11.34 -16.25 -6.54
N SER A 125 -11.22 -16.49 -7.85
CA SER A 125 -10.33 -17.50 -8.42
C SER A 125 -8.94 -16.97 -8.83
N SER A 126 -8.76 -15.66 -9.05
CA SER A 126 -7.60 -15.16 -9.82
C SER A 126 -6.78 -14.07 -9.15
N VAL A 127 -7.34 -13.29 -8.22
CA VAL A 127 -6.61 -12.24 -7.49
C VAL A 127 -6.95 -12.37 -6.00
N PRO A 128 -5.97 -12.68 -5.12
CA PRO A 128 -6.22 -12.78 -3.69
C PRO A 128 -6.80 -11.47 -3.16
N LEU A 129 -8.02 -11.51 -2.61
CA LEU A 129 -8.60 -10.41 -1.86
C LEU A 129 -7.69 -10.15 -0.66
N GLN A 130 -6.86 -9.12 -0.75
CA GLN A 130 -5.98 -8.79 0.36
C GLN A 130 -6.81 -8.33 1.54
N GLN A 131 -6.64 -9.03 2.65
CA GLN A 131 -7.30 -8.70 3.90
C GLN A 131 -6.85 -7.30 4.30
N LYS A 132 -7.81 -6.41 4.52
CA LYS A 132 -7.54 -5.09 5.06
C LYS A 132 -6.87 -5.28 6.43
N PRO A 133 -5.71 -4.65 6.70
CA PRO A 133 -5.09 -4.69 8.02
C PRO A 133 -6.08 -4.23 9.10
N ASN A 134 -6.03 -4.87 10.27
CA ASN A 134 -6.83 -4.44 11.41
C ASN A 134 -6.25 -3.12 11.94
N MET A 135 -6.83 -2.01 11.49
CA MET A 135 -6.34 -0.69 11.84
C MET A 135 -6.34 -0.43 13.34
N ASN A 136 -7.18 -1.13 14.12
CA ASN A 136 -7.23 -0.97 15.57
C ASN A 136 -5.92 -1.38 16.28
N GLU A 137 -5.13 -2.25 15.67
CA GLU A 137 -3.86 -2.73 16.20
C GLU A 137 -2.70 -1.76 15.94
N ILE A 138 -2.87 -0.82 15.00
CA ILE A 138 -1.85 0.16 14.63
C ILE A 138 -2.01 1.39 15.52
N THR A 139 -1.50 1.33 16.74
CA THR A 139 -1.62 2.43 17.72
C THR A 139 -0.33 3.24 17.86
N THR A 140 0.80 2.66 17.45
CA THR A 140 2.12 3.28 17.63
C THR A 140 2.80 3.58 16.28
N PRO A 141 3.67 4.61 16.21
CA PRO A 141 4.44 4.89 15.00
C PRO A 141 5.30 3.70 14.54
N ILE A 142 5.88 2.94 15.47
CA ILE A 142 6.71 1.78 15.12
C ILE A 142 5.88 0.68 14.42
N GLN A 143 4.69 0.35 14.94
CA GLN A 143 3.78 -0.60 14.29
C GLN A 143 3.35 -0.13 12.89
N ALA A 144 3.08 1.17 12.74
CA ALA A 144 2.73 1.75 11.46
C ALA A 144 3.86 1.58 10.44
N ILE A 145 5.10 1.85 10.84
CA ILE A 145 6.27 1.71 9.97
C ILE A 145 6.54 0.23 9.65
N THR A 146 6.40 -0.69 10.61
CA THR A 146 6.56 -2.13 10.37
C THR A 146 5.56 -2.63 9.32
N LEU A 147 4.26 -2.27 9.46
CA LEU A 147 3.27 -2.62 8.45
C LEU A 147 3.60 -2.01 7.09
N ALA A 148 4.02 -0.74 7.05
CA ALA A 148 4.40 -0.09 5.81
C ALA A 148 5.57 -0.83 5.12
N GLN A 149 6.56 -1.31 5.87
CA GLN A 149 7.66 -2.10 5.32
C GLN A 149 7.18 -3.42 4.71
N GLU A 150 6.22 -4.11 5.33
CA GLU A 150 5.64 -5.33 4.79
C GLU A 150 4.91 -5.06 3.47
N LEU A 151 4.06 -4.04 3.44
CA LEU A 151 3.33 -3.63 2.24
C LEU A 151 4.28 -3.26 1.10
N GLU A 152 5.33 -2.49 1.39
CA GLU A 152 6.30 -2.05 0.38
C GLU A 152 7.13 -3.22 -0.15
N LYS A 153 7.54 -4.18 0.70
CA LYS A 153 8.22 -5.40 0.25
C LYS A 153 7.37 -6.21 -0.72
N THR A 154 6.07 -6.37 -0.42
CA THR A 154 5.16 -7.10 -1.29
C THR A 154 4.94 -6.34 -2.61
N LEU A 155 4.94 -5.00 -2.62
CA LEU A 155 4.82 -4.19 -3.84
C LEU A 155 6.07 -4.37 -4.70
N THR A 156 7.25 -4.30 -4.09
CA THR A 156 8.53 -4.59 -4.74
C THR A 156 8.52 -5.97 -5.39
N GLN A 157 8.01 -6.98 -4.69
CA GLN A 157 7.94 -8.34 -5.22
C GLN A 157 6.98 -8.43 -6.42
N ASN A 158 5.81 -7.80 -6.35
CA ASN A 158 4.85 -7.73 -7.46
C ASN A 158 5.46 -7.05 -8.70
N LEU A 159 6.13 -5.91 -8.51
CA LEU A 159 6.80 -5.17 -9.59
C LEU A 159 7.95 -5.97 -10.21
N LYS A 160 8.75 -6.68 -9.39
CA LYS A 160 9.83 -7.55 -9.88
C LYS A 160 9.28 -8.70 -10.71
N GLU A 161 8.22 -9.36 -10.26
CA GLU A 161 7.57 -10.43 -11.01
C GLU A 161 7.00 -9.92 -12.34
N LEU A 162 6.28 -8.80 -12.31
CA LEU A 162 5.74 -8.16 -13.51
C LEU A 162 6.84 -7.81 -14.52
N LYS A 163 7.96 -7.23 -14.05
CA LYS A 163 9.13 -6.94 -14.89
C LYS A 163 9.70 -8.22 -15.50
N ASN A 164 9.90 -9.26 -14.70
CA ASN A 164 10.45 -10.53 -15.17
C ASN A 164 9.56 -11.18 -16.23
N LEU A 165 8.24 -11.15 -16.05
CA LEU A 165 7.28 -11.61 -17.04
C LEU A 165 7.35 -10.78 -18.32
N ALA A 166 7.40 -9.45 -18.22
CA ALA A 166 7.55 -8.56 -19.36
C ALA A 166 8.81 -8.88 -20.16
N THR A 167 9.97 -9.07 -19.50
CA THR A 167 11.22 -9.44 -20.15
C THR A 167 11.14 -10.81 -20.83
N ARG A 168 10.58 -11.84 -20.15
CA ARG A 168 10.42 -13.19 -20.72
C ARG A 168 9.55 -13.20 -21.98
N HIS A 169 8.50 -12.38 -21.99
CA HIS A 169 7.58 -12.25 -23.12
C HIS A 169 7.97 -11.16 -24.13
N ARG A 170 9.13 -10.51 -23.96
CA ARG A 170 9.64 -9.44 -24.83
C ARG A 170 8.72 -8.22 -24.92
N GLU A 171 7.93 -7.97 -23.86
CA GLU A 171 7.07 -6.79 -23.70
C GLU A 171 7.91 -5.58 -23.24
N THR A 172 8.72 -5.05 -24.16
CA THR A 172 9.74 -4.03 -23.83
C THR A 172 9.18 -2.70 -23.34
N ASP A 173 7.98 -2.32 -23.74
CA ASP A 173 7.27 -1.12 -23.28
C ASP A 173 6.76 -1.28 -21.83
N LEU A 174 6.22 -2.46 -21.49
CA LEU A 174 5.85 -2.79 -20.12
C LEU A 174 7.09 -2.83 -19.21
N GLU A 175 8.20 -3.42 -19.67
CA GLU A 175 9.45 -3.43 -18.92
C GLU A 175 9.96 -2.00 -18.66
N LYS A 176 9.93 -1.13 -19.68
CA LYS A 176 10.33 0.28 -19.55
C LYS A 176 9.46 1.05 -18.57
N LEU A 177 8.16 0.76 -18.52
CA LEU A 177 7.25 1.39 -17.57
C LEU A 177 7.54 0.97 -16.12
N VAL A 178 7.83 -0.30 -15.88
CA VAL A 178 7.98 -0.84 -14.50
C VAL A 178 9.32 -0.44 -13.86
N LYS A 179 10.36 -0.21 -14.67
CA LYS A 179 11.70 0.20 -14.20
C LYS A 179 11.71 1.41 -13.24
N PRO A 180 11.13 2.58 -13.58
CA PRO A 180 11.13 3.72 -12.68
C PRO A 180 10.40 3.43 -11.36
N PHE A 181 9.32 2.64 -11.39
CA PHE A 181 8.59 2.28 -10.17
C PHE A 181 9.46 1.45 -9.21
N LEU A 182 10.25 0.51 -9.73
CA LEU A 182 11.21 -0.26 -8.91
C LEU A 182 12.29 0.63 -8.28
N ASN A 183 12.75 1.68 -8.99
CA ASN A 183 13.72 2.61 -8.44
C ASN A 183 13.13 3.42 -7.28
N THR A 184 11.94 4.00 -7.48
CA THR A 184 11.21 4.73 -6.43
C THR A 184 10.93 3.84 -5.23
N GLN A 185 10.59 2.57 -5.48
CA GLN A 185 10.29 1.61 -4.44
C GLN A 185 11.51 1.31 -3.55
N SER A 186 12.71 1.21 -4.12
CA SER A 186 13.96 1.07 -3.36
C SER A 186 14.18 2.25 -2.40
N THR A 187 13.94 3.48 -2.86
CA THR A 187 14.05 4.69 -2.03
C THR A 187 13.04 4.68 -0.89
N ASN A 188 11.80 4.28 -1.14
CA ASN A 188 10.76 4.17 -0.10
C ASN A 188 11.13 3.13 0.97
N GLU A 189 11.60 1.95 0.56
CA GLU A 189 12.04 0.91 1.49
C GLU A 189 13.21 1.39 2.37
N GLN A 190 14.17 2.11 1.77
CA GLN A 190 15.29 2.68 2.52
C GLN A 190 14.83 3.74 3.52
N TYR A 191 13.91 4.62 3.13
CA TYR A 191 13.34 5.63 4.04
C TYR A 191 12.67 4.96 5.25
N LEU A 192 11.79 3.99 5.02
CA LEU A 192 11.09 3.29 6.09
C LEU A 192 12.04 2.53 7.01
N LYS A 193 13.09 1.91 6.45
CA LYS A 193 14.15 1.25 7.23
C LYS A 193 14.86 2.24 8.16
N ASN A 194 15.24 3.39 7.65
CA ASN A 194 15.91 4.42 8.45
C ASN A 194 15.00 4.91 9.58
N GLN A 195 13.72 5.17 9.30
CA GLN A 195 12.76 5.59 10.32
C GLN A 195 12.54 4.52 11.40
N HIS A 196 12.47 3.24 11.02
CA HIS A 196 12.34 2.14 11.97
C HIS A 196 13.52 2.11 12.94
N THR A 197 14.75 2.17 12.42
CA THR A 197 15.97 2.17 13.25
C THR A 197 16.03 3.37 14.20
N SER A 198 15.62 4.57 13.74
CA SER A 198 15.54 5.75 14.60
C SER A 198 14.54 5.57 15.75
N LEU A 199 13.38 4.97 15.50
CA LEU A 199 12.38 4.70 16.54
C LEU A 199 12.81 3.61 17.53
N GLU A 200 13.53 2.59 17.08
CA GLU A 200 14.08 1.54 17.95
C GLU A 200 15.18 2.07 18.86
N GLY A 201 16.09 2.90 18.34
CA GLY A 201 17.17 3.50 19.12
C GLY A 201 16.70 4.53 20.17
N ALA A 202 15.51 5.10 19.99
CA ALA A 202 14.92 6.08 20.90
C ALA A 202 14.18 5.45 22.11
N LYS A 203 14.05 4.11 22.18
CA LYS A 203 13.46 3.45 23.35
C LYS A 203 14.39 3.64 24.57
N PRO A 204 13.89 4.14 25.71
CA PRO A 204 14.69 4.22 26.94
C PRO A 204 15.23 2.83 27.29
N LYS A 205 16.55 2.71 27.50
CA LYS A 205 17.12 1.52 28.14
C LYS A 205 16.42 1.35 29.48
N GLU A 206 15.63 0.29 29.61
CA GLU A 206 14.95 -0.06 30.84
C GLU A 206 16.00 -0.12 31.95
N GLN A 207 15.91 0.82 32.91
CA GLN A 207 16.79 0.87 34.06
C GLN A 207 16.66 -0.45 34.81
N LYS A 208 17.73 -1.25 34.85
CA LYS A 208 17.86 -2.34 35.82
C LYS A 208 17.63 -1.74 37.20
N LYS A 209 16.49 -2.07 37.84
CA LYS A 209 16.22 -1.73 39.24
C LYS A 209 17.43 -2.17 40.09
N PRO A 210 17.98 -1.30 40.97
CA PRO A 210 18.95 -1.73 41.97
C PRO A 210 18.31 -2.79 42.85
N ARG A 211 19.01 -3.91 43.00
CA ARG A 211 18.65 -4.99 43.91
C ARG A 211 18.71 -4.41 45.32
N LEU A 212 17.57 -4.37 46.00
CA LEU A 212 17.49 -4.02 47.42
C LEU A 212 18.28 -5.08 48.20
N GLU A 213 19.47 -4.75 48.70
CA GLU A 213 20.15 -5.58 49.69
C GLU A 213 19.30 -5.58 50.96
N LYS A 214 18.85 -6.78 51.37
CA LYS A 214 18.29 -6.97 52.71
C LYS A 214 19.45 -7.06 53.70
N PRO A 215 19.38 -6.41 54.87
CA PRO A 215 20.33 -6.64 55.94
C PRO A 215 20.08 -8.02 56.55
N SER A 216 21.10 -8.87 56.57
CA SER A 216 21.09 -10.11 57.32
C SER A 216 21.46 -9.84 58.77
N THR A 217 20.46 -9.74 59.63
CA THR A 217 20.58 -10.03 61.07
C THR A 217 19.93 -11.39 61.32
N SER A 218 20.72 -12.37 61.76
CA SER A 218 20.21 -13.48 62.57
C SER A 218 21.33 -14.00 63.46
N SER A 219 21.21 -13.65 64.73
CA SER A 219 21.90 -14.23 65.87
C SER A 219 21.35 -15.62 66.19
N GLY A 220 22.17 -16.50 66.77
CA GLY A 220 21.70 -17.40 67.83
C GLY A 220 21.87 -18.92 67.64
N ALA A 221 22.97 -19.42 68.23
CA ALA A 221 23.07 -20.54 69.20
C ALA A 221 22.61 -21.98 68.86
N GLY A 222 23.45 -22.96 69.25
CA GLY A 222 22.97 -24.30 69.62
C GLY A 222 24.01 -25.44 69.61
N ILE A 223 24.66 -25.63 70.77
CA ILE A 223 25.30 -26.86 71.34
C ILE A 223 26.56 -27.41 70.66
#